data_AF-A0AAE0L3Z9-F1
#
_entry.id   AF-A0AAE0L3Z9-F1
#
_cell.length_a   1.000
_cell.length_b   1.000
_cell.length_c   1.000
_cell.angle_alpha   90.00
_cell.angle_beta   90.00
_cell.angle_gamma   90.00
#
_symmetry.space_group_name_H-M   'P 1'
#
loop_
_entity.id
_entity.type
_entity.pdbx_description
1 polymer ?
#
loop_
_entity_poly.entity_id
_entity_poly.type
_entity_poly.pdbx_seq_one_letter_code
_entity_poly.pdbx_strand_id
1 'polypeptide(L)'
;MATAHPPHPPHPYPLPFPRNSNRHCPRLHSHNTLHPFTTKVLRSILLSPHIHHLRLTPSPSGYAPRSELVAGATERGEDAAGHNKMQPLPGAPPLPPTPHPGTGPMPQMPPASRAGAPGRQERPPGMPKFGFHCQYPWSRYLLSGQKTVETRGYQLPVMYENQDIAIIETPGPTGRRKNVRRGIIGTIRFGHCFEYASEEEWLQDQARHLIEPGDQQLGWKAGRRRLGWTVIGTKALEPKMKEWMSSLKTEPQYKCFQRFMW
;
A
#
# COMPACT_ATOMS: atom_id res chain seq x y z
N MET A 1 49.37 2.83 34.28
CA MET A 1 47.94 2.46 34.38
C MET A 1 47.25 2.91 33.11
N ALA A 2 46.93 2.00 32.20
CA ALA A 2 46.30 2.33 30.92
C ALA A 2 44.78 2.29 31.10
N THR A 3 44.14 3.45 30.95
CA THR A 3 42.68 3.59 30.97
C THR A 3 42.10 3.15 29.63
N ALA A 4 41.34 2.06 29.64
CA ALA A 4 40.60 1.56 28.48
C ALA A 4 39.40 2.48 28.19
N HIS A 5 39.29 2.95 26.95
CA HIS A 5 38.12 3.68 26.48
C HIS A 5 36.95 2.72 26.22
N PRO A 6 35.70 3.12 26.55
CA PRO A 6 34.53 2.32 26.25
C PRO A 6 34.24 2.27 24.74
N PRO A 7 33.68 1.15 24.23
CA PRO A 7 33.37 1.01 22.81
C PRO A 7 32.23 1.95 22.38
N HIS A 8 32.40 2.54 21.19
CA HIS A 8 31.38 3.37 20.56
C HIS A 8 30.12 2.55 20.18
N PRO A 9 28.91 3.12 20.32
CA PRO A 9 27.70 2.46 19.87
C PRO A 9 27.64 2.36 18.33
N PRO A 10 27.02 1.31 17.77
CA PRO A 10 26.89 1.15 16.33
C PRO A 10 25.99 2.24 15.72
N HIS A 11 26.46 2.82 14.61
CA HIS A 11 25.75 3.82 13.82
C HIS A 11 24.39 3.29 13.30
N PRO A 12 23.30 4.08 13.39
CA PRO A 12 22.02 3.71 12.79
C PRO A 12 22.04 3.95 11.28
N TYR A 13 22.13 2.84 10.53
CA TYR A 13 21.74 2.59 9.13
C TYR A 13 22.14 3.56 7.99
N PRO A 14 22.55 3.01 6.83
CA PRO A 14 22.72 3.78 5.60
C PRO A 14 21.36 4.17 4.97
N LEU A 15 21.31 5.40 4.44
CA LEU A 15 20.19 5.97 3.69
C LEU A 15 19.91 5.20 2.38
N PRO A 16 18.68 5.30 1.82
CA PRO A 16 18.24 4.46 0.71
C PRO A 16 18.86 4.84 -0.65
N PHE A 17 19.09 3.79 -1.45
CA PHE A 17 19.55 3.80 -2.84
C PHE A 17 18.72 4.68 -3.79
N PRO A 18 19.30 5.15 -4.91
CA PRO A 18 18.67 6.08 -5.83
C PRO A 18 17.49 5.47 -6.61
N ARG A 19 16.51 6.33 -6.90
CA ARG A 19 15.32 6.04 -7.74
C ARG A 19 15.76 5.60 -9.14
N ASN A 20 15.40 4.38 -9.51
CA ASN A 20 15.49 3.92 -10.90
C ASN A 20 14.26 4.42 -11.68
N SER A 21 14.43 5.50 -12.43
CA SER A 21 13.43 6.04 -13.37
C SER A 21 13.65 5.45 -14.76
N ASN A 22 13.02 4.32 -15.06
CA ASN A 22 12.68 3.95 -16.44
C ASN A 22 11.71 2.77 -16.47
N ARG A 23 10.43 3.05 -16.75
CA ARG A 23 9.50 2.08 -17.34
C ARG A 23 8.60 2.80 -18.34
N HIS A 24 9.01 2.76 -19.61
CA HIS A 24 8.08 2.80 -20.73
C HIS A 24 7.33 1.47 -20.78
N CYS A 25 6.00 1.50 -20.71
CA CYS A 25 5.15 0.35 -21.02
C CYS A 25 4.48 0.60 -22.38
N PRO A 26 4.59 -0.30 -23.35
CA PRO A 26 3.84 -0.18 -24.61
C PRO A 26 2.36 -0.52 -24.40
N ARG A 27 1.53 0.25 -25.11
CA ARG A 27 0.07 0.24 -25.11
C ARG A 27 -0.44 -0.88 -26.02
N LEU A 28 -0.88 -2.00 -25.46
CA LEU A 28 -1.61 -3.03 -26.21
C LEU A 28 -3.10 -2.69 -26.26
N HIS A 29 -3.63 -2.57 -27.47
CA HIS A 29 -5.06 -2.49 -27.76
C HIS A 29 -5.63 -3.91 -27.75
N SER A 30 -6.61 -4.20 -26.90
CA SER A 30 -7.40 -5.43 -26.98
C SER A 30 -8.86 -5.08 -27.14
N HIS A 31 -9.45 -5.67 -28.18
CA HIS A 31 -10.81 -5.48 -28.64
C HIS A 31 -11.85 -5.93 -27.61
N ASN A 32 -12.95 -5.18 -27.60
CA ASN A 32 -14.19 -5.42 -26.86
C ASN A 32 -14.95 -6.58 -27.53
N THR A 33 -15.26 -7.64 -26.80
CA THR A 33 -16.30 -8.60 -27.19
C THR A 33 -17.27 -8.75 -26.01
N LEU A 34 -18.47 -8.22 -26.19
CA LEU A 34 -19.61 -8.35 -25.27
C LEU A 34 -20.23 -9.74 -25.43
N HIS A 35 -20.35 -10.49 -24.34
CA HIS A 35 -21.25 -11.64 -24.24
C HIS A 35 -22.37 -11.33 -23.23
N PRO A 36 -23.64 -11.58 -23.57
CA PRO A 36 -24.74 -11.50 -22.62
C PRO A 36 -24.85 -12.81 -21.85
N PHE A 37 -24.68 -12.77 -20.52
CA PHE A 37 -25.11 -13.87 -19.66
C PHE A 37 -26.50 -13.60 -19.11
N THR A 38 -27.35 -14.57 -19.40
CA THR A 38 -28.77 -14.70 -19.09
C THR A 38 -29.00 -14.92 -17.59
N THR A 39 -29.83 -14.08 -16.98
CA THR A 39 -30.37 -14.29 -15.63
C THR A 39 -31.71 -15.02 -15.69
N LYS A 40 -31.73 -16.27 -15.22
CA LYS A 40 -32.87 -16.98 -14.60
C LYS A 40 -32.22 -17.99 -13.64
N VAL A 41 -32.57 -18.08 -12.37
CA VAL A 41 -33.61 -19.01 -11.87
C VAL A 41 -33.71 -18.86 -10.33
N LEU A 42 -34.97 -18.88 -9.85
CA LEU A 42 -35.50 -19.22 -8.50
C LEU A 42 -35.22 -18.34 -7.27
N ARG A 43 -36.25 -17.61 -6.84
CA ARG A 43 -36.62 -17.45 -5.43
C ARG A 43 -38.10 -17.78 -5.24
N SER A 44 -38.36 -18.95 -4.67
CA SER A 44 -39.61 -19.26 -3.99
C SER A 44 -39.32 -20.37 -2.98
N ILE A 45 -39.09 -20.02 -1.71
CA ILE A 45 -39.36 -20.91 -0.57
C ILE A 45 -39.90 -20.05 0.58
N LEU A 46 -40.98 -20.58 1.12
CA LEU A 46 -41.93 -20.05 2.07
C LEU A 46 -41.38 -19.97 3.51
N LEU A 47 -42.07 -19.15 4.29
CA LEU A 47 -42.06 -19.06 5.75
C LEU A 47 -42.25 -20.43 6.43
N SER A 48 -41.48 -20.68 7.50
CA SER A 48 -41.95 -21.42 8.69
C SER A 48 -41.01 -21.22 9.87
N PRO A 49 -41.54 -20.86 11.06
CA PRO A 49 -40.81 -20.88 12.32
C PRO A 49 -41.23 -22.10 13.15
N HIS A 50 -40.33 -23.03 13.44
CA HIS A 50 -40.49 -23.95 14.59
C HIS A 50 -39.13 -24.42 15.08
N ILE A 51 -38.75 -23.92 16.26
CA ILE A 51 -37.60 -24.36 17.03
C ILE A 51 -38.08 -25.53 17.90
N HIS A 52 -37.57 -26.72 17.64
CA HIS A 52 -37.54 -27.80 18.63
C HIS A 52 -36.09 -28.20 18.90
N HIS A 53 -35.77 -28.20 20.19
CA HIS A 53 -34.55 -28.75 20.78
C HIS A 53 -34.32 -30.20 20.32
N LEU A 54 -33.14 -30.50 19.77
CA LEU A 54 -32.56 -31.84 19.82
C LEU A 54 -31.06 -31.79 20.12
N ARG A 55 -30.69 -32.63 21.11
CA ARG A 55 -29.34 -32.91 21.61
C ARG A 55 -28.53 -33.76 20.62
N LEU A 56 -27.25 -33.41 20.51
CA LEU A 56 -26.02 -34.21 20.33
C LEU A 56 -26.12 -35.68 19.86
N THR A 57 -25.38 -35.99 18.79
CA THR A 57 -24.43 -37.11 18.71
C THR A 57 -23.27 -36.78 17.76
N PRO A 58 -22.00 -37.09 18.09
CA PRO A 58 -20.88 -36.98 17.15
C PRO A 58 -20.81 -38.20 16.23
N SER A 59 -20.64 -37.99 14.93
CA SER A 59 -20.43 -39.04 13.94
C SER A 59 -18.93 -39.19 13.63
N PRO A 60 -18.33 -40.37 13.80
CA PRO A 60 -16.96 -40.65 13.38
C PRO A 60 -16.98 -41.50 12.10
N SER A 61 -16.45 -40.98 11.00
CA SER A 61 -16.05 -41.76 9.81
C SER A 61 -15.39 -40.76 8.85
N GLY A 62 -14.09 -40.78 8.60
CA GLY A 62 -13.43 -41.87 7.89
C GLY A 62 -13.07 -41.39 6.49
N TYR A 63 -12.17 -40.40 6.38
CA TYR A 63 -11.57 -40.01 5.10
C TYR A 63 -10.16 -40.59 5.02
N ALA A 64 -10.06 -41.73 4.33
CA ALA A 64 -8.79 -42.27 3.84
C ALA A 64 -8.37 -41.54 2.55
N PRO A 65 -7.07 -41.42 2.27
CA PRO A 65 -6.55 -40.65 1.15
C PRO A 65 -6.68 -41.42 -0.16
N ARG A 66 -7.15 -40.74 -1.21
CA ARG A 66 -7.12 -41.26 -2.58
C ARG A 66 -5.73 -41.02 -3.17
N SER A 67 -4.91 -42.06 -3.10
CA SER A 67 -3.68 -42.21 -3.88
C SER A 67 -4.03 -42.49 -5.33
N GLU A 68 -3.93 -41.49 -6.21
CA GLU A 68 -3.83 -41.71 -7.66
C GLU A 68 -2.38 -41.55 -8.10
N LEU A 69 -1.75 -42.71 -8.27
CA LEU A 69 -0.64 -42.93 -9.17
C LEU A 69 -1.04 -42.50 -10.57
N VAL A 70 -0.40 -41.45 -11.10
CA VAL A 70 -0.24 -41.26 -12.54
C VAL A 70 1.25 -41.26 -12.82
N ALA A 71 1.74 -42.45 -13.19
CA ALA A 71 3.00 -42.61 -13.88
C ALA A 71 2.75 -42.37 -15.38
N GLY A 72 3.69 -41.70 -16.06
CA GLY A 72 3.79 -41.79 -17.51
C GLY A 72 4.28 -40.54 -18.22
N ALA A 73 5.57 -40.55 -18.56
CA ALA A 73 6.20 -39.95 -19.74
C ALA A 73 6.05 -38.42 -19.93
N THR A 74 7.10 -37.65 -20.21
CA THR A 74 8.03 -37.89 -21.31
C THR A 74 9.24 -36.98 -21.12
N GLU A 75 10.42 -37.52 -21.39
CA GLU A 75 11.67 -36.81 -21.56
C GLU A 75 11.58 -35.78 -22.70
N ARG A 76 12.02 -34.56 -22.45
CA ARG A 76 12.66 -33.70 -23.45
C ARG A 76 13.46 -32.64 -22.72
N GLY A 77 14.74 -32.95 -22.48
CA GLY A 77 15.73 -31.96 -22.09
C GLY A 77 15.97 -31.02 -23.26
N GLU A 78 15.48 -29.79 -23.13
CA GLU A 78 15.89 -28.68 -23.97
C GLU A 78 17.13 -28.04 -23.36
N ASP A 79 18.28 -28.40 -23.94
CA ASP A 79 19.50 -27.62 -23.84
C ASP A 79 19.30 -26.28 -24.56
N ALA A 80 19.14 -25.20 -23.82
CA ALA A 80 19.25 -23.83 -24.36
C ALA A 80 19.89 -22.89 -23.34
N ALA A 81 21.20 -23.08 -23.16
CA ALA A 81 22.09 -22.10 -22.56
C ALA A 81 22.21 -20.87 -23.50
N GLY A 82 21.27 -19.94 -23.39
CA GLY A 82 21.28 -18.65 -24.07
C GLY A 82 21.74 -17.51 -23.16
N HIS A 83 22.97 -17.55 -22.66
CA HIS A 83 23.59 -16.42 -21.98
C HIS A 83 23.85 -15.29 -22.99
N ASN A 84 22.89 -14.39 -23.18
CA ASN A 84 23.10 -13.17 -23.95
C ASN A 84 23.86 -12.14 -23.10
N LYS A 85 25.18 -12.31 -23.03
CA LYS A 85 26.13 -11.32 -22.52
C LYS A 85 26.08 -10.14 -23.50
N MET A 86 25.27 -9.11 -23.21
CA MET A 86 25.41 -7.83 -23.91
C MET A 86 26.80 -7.29 -23.59
N GLN A 87 27.73 -7.48 -24.53
CA GLN A 87 29.02 -6.83 -24.48
C GLN A 87 28.78 -5.32 -24.58
N PRO A 88 29.36 -4.50 -23.68
CA PRO A 88 29.35 -3.06 -23.85
C PRO A 88 30.10 -2.73 -25.15
N LEU A 89 29.45 -1.95 -26.03
CA LEU A 89 30.04 -1.48 -27.27
C LEU A 89 31.36 -0.75 -26.96
N PRO A 90 32.51 -1.22 -27.46
CA PRO A 90 33.76 -0.50 -27.35
C PRO A 90 33.69 0.73 -28.27
N GLY A 91 33.98 1.92 -27.74
CA GLY A 91 34.24 3.10 -28.56
C GLY A 91 33.28 4.28 -28.46
N ALA A 92 32.52 4.43 -27.37
CA ALA A 92 31.89 5.73 -27.12
C ALA A 92 33.00 6.76 -26.80
N PRO A 93 33.17 7.83 -27.61
CA PRO A 93 34.15 8.86 -27.34
C PRO A 93 33.81 9.56 -26.02
N PRO A 94 34.83 9.98 -25.23
CA PRO A 94 34.61 10.72 -24.00
C PRO A 94 33.80 11.98 -24.30
N LEU A 95 32.71 12.18 -23.55
CA LEU A 95 31.91 13.40 -23.66
C LEU A 95 32.79 14.61 -23.35
N PRO A 96 32.64 15.71 -24.11
CA PRO A 96 33.39 16.94 -23.83
C PRO A 96 33.06 17.44 -22.42
N PRO A 97 34.05 18.01 -21.70
CA PRO A 97 33.81 18.61 -20.40
C PRO A 97 32.75 19.70 -20.54
N THR A 98 31.70 19.60 -19.73
CA THR A 98 30.66 20.64 -19.68
C THR A 98 31.29 21.92 -19.12
N PRO A 99 31.11 23.08 -19.79
CA PRO A 99 31.63 24.33 -19.28
C PRO A 99 30.97 24.64 -17.94
N HIS A 100 31.78 24.74 -16.89
CA HIS A 100 31.32 25.20 -15.59
C HIS A 100 30.79 26.63 -15.74
N PRO A 101 29.53 26.91 -15.35
CA PRO A 101 29.01 28.26 -15.36
C PRO A 101 29.87 29.11 -14.41
N GLY A 102 30.46 30.16 -14.96
CA GLY A 102 31.43 31.01 -14.29
C GLY A 102 30.92 31.57 -12.97
N THR A 103 31.81 31.56 -11.98
CA THR A 103 31.71 32.27 -10.70
C THR A 103 31.70 33.78 -10.92
N GLY A 104 30.59 34.30 -11.44
CA GLY A 104 30.26 35.71 -11.35
C GLY A 104 29.73 36.04 -9.96
N PRO A 105 30.07 37.19 -9.36
CA PRO A 105 29.47 37.63 -8.10
C PRO A 105 27.96 37.76 -8.30
N MET A 106 27.20 36.95 -7.57
CA MET A 106 25.74 37.01 -7.60
C MET A 106 25.30 38.42 -7.16
N PRO A 107 24.49 39.14 -7.96
CA PRO A 107 23.93 40.41 -7.54
C PRO A 107 23.17 40.21 -6.24
N GLN A 108 23.52 40.99 -5.21
CA GLN A 108 22.84 40.97 -3.92
C GLN A 108 21.39 41.39 -4.16
N MET A 109 20.48 40.41 -4.14
CA MET A 109 19.07 40.70 -4.17
C MET A 109 18.69 41.46 -2.90
N PRO A 110 17.91 42.55 -3.01
CA PRO A 110 17.41 43.25 -1.84
C PRO A 110 16.57 42.28 -1.00
N PRO A 111 16.60 42.41 0.35
CA PRO A 111 15.78 41.58 1.22
C PRO A 111 14.32 41.72 0.80
N ALA A 112 13.74 40.63 0.31
CA ALA A 112 12.33 40.60 -0.07
C ALA A 112 11.50 41.00 1.14
N SER A 113 11.00 42.22 1.13
CA SER A 113 10.15 42.76 2.19
C SER A 113 8.93 41.85 2.29
N ARG A 114 8.87 41.11 3.40
CA ARG A 114 7.90 40.04 3.69
C ARG A 114 6.54 40.67 4.02
N ALA A 115 5.95 41.37 3.06
CA ALA A 115 4.60 41.87 3.17
C ALA A 115 3.64 40.68 3.25
N GLY A 116 3.15 40.39 4.46
CA GLY A 116 1.97 39.59 4.75
C GLY A 116 1.90 38.21 4.08
N ALA A 117 2.72 37.26 4.52
CA ALA A 117 2.38 35.86 4.27
C ALA A 117 0.97 35.62 4.84
N PRO A 118 0.02 35.10 4.04
CA PRO A 118 -1.34 34.86 4.50
C PRO A 118 -1.27 34.05 5.79
N GLY A 119 -1.93 34.54 6.84
CA GLY A 119 -1.83 34.00 8.19
C GLY A 119 -1.95 32.48 8.15
N ARG A 120 -0.97 31.78 8.73
CA ARG A 120 -0.96 30.32 8.78
C ARG A 120 -2.21 29.88 9.53
N GLN A 121 -3.22 29.44 8.80
CA GLN A 121 -4.46 28.95 9.40
C GLN A 121 -4.11 27.79 10.31
N GLU A 122 -4.40 27.93 11.60
CA GLU A 122 -4.13 26.89 12.57
C GLU A 122 -4.97 25.66 12.22
N ARG A 123 -4.35 24.47 12.31
CA ARG A 123 -5.09 23.22 12.09
C ARG A 123 -6.17 23.13 13.16
N PRO A 124 -7.41 22.72 12.80
CA PRO A 124 -8.46 22.51 13.79
C PRO A 124 -7.96 21.60 14.92
N PRO A 125 -8.27 21.93 16.18
CA PRO A 125 -7.91 21.08 17.30
C PRO A 125 -8.49 19.67 17.10
N GLY A 126 -7.67 18.65 17.34
CA GLY A 126 -8.05 17.24 17.16
C GLY A 126 -7.85 16.67 15.75
N MET A 127 -7.36 17.45 14.77
CA MET A 127 -7.01 16.89 13.47
C MET A 127 -5.67 16.12 13.53
N PRO A 128 -5.59 14.89 12.99
CA PRO A 128 -4.34 14.14 12.91
C PRO A 128 -3.21 14.94 12.27
N LYS A 129 -2.01 14.84 12.86
CA LYS A 129 -0.82 15.53 12.32
C LYS A 129 -0.30 14.87 11.04
N PHE A 130 -0.63 13.60 10.83
CA PHE A 130 -0.09 12.74 9.78
C PHE A 130 -1.18 12.13 8.91
N GLY A 131 -0.78 11.74 7.70
CA GLY A 131 -1.65 11.13 6.70
C GLY A 131 -1.11 9.80 6.22
N PHE A 132 -1.95 8.77 6.24
CA PHE A 132 -1.67 7.45 5.72
C PHE A 132 -2.38 7.25 4.39
N HIS A 133 -1.61 7.12 3.30
CA HIS A 133 -2.17 6.82 1.99
C HIS A 133 -2.53 5.35 1.89
N CYS A 134 -3.79 5.10 1.53
CA CYS A 134 -4.28 3.76 1.28
C CYS A 134 -5.12 3.75 0.01
N GLN A 135 -4.99 2.72 -0.82
CA GLN A 135 -5.77 2.59 -2.04
C GLN A 135 -7.15 2.00 -1.75
N TYR A 136 -8.16 2.42 -2.52
CA TYR A 136 -9.42 1.70 -2.60
C TYR A 136 -9.19 0.31 -3.24
N PRO A 137 -9.80 -0.78 -2.73
CA PRO A 137 -10.80 -0.83 -1.64
C PRO A 137 -10.22 -1.02 -0.23
N TRP A 138 -8.90 -1.20 -0.09
CA TRP A 138 -8.24 -1.53 1.17
C TRP A 138 -8.50 -0.52 2.28
N SER A 139 -8.52 0.77 1.94
CA SER A 139 -8.89 1.87 2.84
C SER A 139 -10.26 1.67 3.50
N ARG A 140 -11.22 1.09 2.76
CA ARG A 140 -12.58 0.80 3.25
C ARG A 140 -12.61 -0.44 4.13
N TYR A 141 -11.84 -1.47 3.79
CA TYR A 141 -11.72 -2.67 4.62
C TYR A 141 -11.06 -2.37 5.99
N LEU A 142 -10.09 -1.44 6.02
CA LEU A 142 -9.53 -0.96 7.28
C LEU A 142 -10.60 -0.25 8.11
N LEU A 143 -11.32 0.72 7.53
CA LEU A 143 -12.35 1.47 8.25
C LEU A 143 -13.54 0.61 8.71
N SER A 144 -13.91 -0.43 7.97
CA SER A 144 -14.98 -1.36 8.36
C SER A 144 -14.54 -2.39 9.39
N GLY A 145 -13.24 -2.49 9.69
CA GLY A 145 -12.68 -3.52 10.57
C GLY A 145 -12.54 -4.90 9.92
N GLN A 146 -12.90 -5.05 8.63
CA GLN A 146 -12.69 -6.31 7.90
C GLN A 146 -11.21 -6.63 7.72
N LYS A 147 -10.38 -5.61 7.54
CA LYS A 147 -8.92 -5.73 7.48
C LYS A 147 -8.34 -5.18 8.77
N THR A 148 -7.66 -6.05 9.53
CA THR A 148 -7.08 -5.72 10.85
C THR A 148 -5.55 -5.66 10.83
N VAL A 149 -4.93 -6.00 9.68
CA VAL A 149 -3.48 -5.90 9.47
C VAL A 149 -3.21 -5.23 8.14
N GLU A 150 -2.40 -4.17 8.12
CA GLU A 150 -1.88 -3.56 6.89
C GLU A 150 -0.48 -4.11 6.59
N THR A 151 -0.28 -4.68 5.40
CA THR A 151 1.03 -5.23 5.03
C THR A 151 1.92 -4.18 4.36
N ARG A 152 3.18 -4.12 4.76
CA ARG A 152 4.20 -3.23 4.20
C ARG A 152 5.53 -3.95 4.03
N GLY A 153 6.43 -3.36 3.24
CA GLY A 153 7.81 -3.83 3.10
C GLY A 153 8.80 -3.07 3.99
N TYR A 154 8.29 -2.26 4.93
CA TYR A 154 9.08 -1.44 5.83
C TYR A 154 8.39 -1.34 7.20
N GLN A 155 9.17 -1.03 8.23
CA GLN A 155 8.70 -0.90 9.61
C GLN A 155 7.70 0.25 9.77
N LEU A 156 6.76 0.09 10.70
CA LEU A 156 5.90 1.19 11.11
C LEU A 156 6.75 2.33 11.68
N PRO A 157 6.67 3.56 11.15
CA PRO A 157 7.38 4.70 11.74
C PRO A 157 6.91 4.93 13.19
N VAL A 158 7.83 5.12 14.13
CA VAL A 158 7.53 5.29 15.57
C VAL A 158 6.52 6.41 15.81
N MET A 159 6.57 7.48 15.03
CA MET A 159 5.62 8.61 15.08
C MET A 159 4.17 8.25 14.71
N TYR A 160 3.93 7.06 14.15
CA TYR A 160 2.60 6.55 13.78
C TYR A 160 2.04 5.56 14.80
N GLU A 161 2.90 4.94 15.61
CA GLU A 161 2.49 3.94 16.58
C GLU A 161 1.64 4.57 17.70
N ASN A 162 0.47 3.97 17.95
CA ASN A 162 -0.53 4.42 18.91
C ASN A 162 -1.02 5.88 18.70
N GLN A 163 -0.81 6.46 17.51
CA GLN A 163 -1.30 7.79 17.15
C GLN A 163 -2.50 7.69 16.21
N ASP A 164 -3.43 8.65 16.32
CA ASP A 164 -4.50 8.80 15.32
C ASP A 164 -3.92 9.46 14.06
N ILE A 165 -4.09 8.78 12.93
CA ILE A 165 -3.57 9.18 11.62
C ILE A 165 -4.74 9.30 10.66
N ALA A 166 -4.75 10.34 9.82
CA ALA A 166 -5.79 10.47 8.79
C ALA A 166 -5.61 9.40 7.71
N ILE A 167 -6.66 8.62 7.41
CA ILE A 167 -6.66 7.73 6.23
C ILE A 167 -6.99 8.56 5.00
N ILE A 168 -6.04 8.59 4.06
CA ILE A 168 -6.15 9.34 2.81
C ILE A 168 -6.35 8.33 1.70
N GLU A 169 -7.62 8.16 1.35
CA GLU A 169 -8.01 7.25 0.28
C GLU A 169 -7.47 7.77 -1.04
N THR A 170 -6.89 6.86 -1.79
CA THR A 170 -6.50 7.07 -3.19
C THR A 170 -7.26 6.08 -4.06
N PRO A 171 -7.77 6.49 -5.23
CA PRO A 171 -8.70 5.64 -5.96
C PRO A 171 -8.06 4.36 -6.54
N GLY A 172 -6.76 4.37 -6.87
CA GLY A 172 -6.15 3.27 -7.61
C GLY A 172 -6.88 2.96 -8.94
N PRO A 173 -6.56 1.84 -9.62
CA PRO A 173 -7.26 1.43 -10.83
C PRO A 173 -8.74 1.11 -10.58
N THR A 174 -9.05 0.36 -9.52
CA THR A 174 -10.42 -0.10 -9.20
C THR A 174 -11.33 1.04 -8.76
N GLY A 175 -10.84 1.93 -7.90
CA GLY A 175 -11.66 3.05 -7.41
C GLY A 175 -11.96 4.09 -8.48
N ARG A 176 -11.05 4.30 -9.46
CA ARG A 176 -11.35 5.18 -10.61
C ARG A 176 -12.59 4.72 -11.39
N ARG A 177 -12.72 3.41 -11.63
CA ARG A 177 -13.91 2.82 -12.29
C ARG A 177 -15.19 2.99 -11.48
N LYS A 178 -15.06 3.14 -10.16
CA LYS A 178 -16.18 3.38 -9.23
C LYS A 178 -16.34 4.85 -8.84
N ASN A 179 -15.73 5.78 -9.57
CA ASN A 179 -15.78 7.23 -9.30
C ASN A 179 -15.31 7.63 -7.88
N VAL A 180 -14.46 6.82 -7.26
CA VAL A 180 -13.83 7.16 -5.97
C VAL A 180 -12.89 8.33 -6.19
N ARG A 181 -12.97 9.34 -5.32
CA ARG A 181 -12.09 10.51 -5.34
C ARG A 181 -11.06 10.41 -4.22
N ARG A 182 -9.88 11.00 -4.43
CA ARG A 182 -8.88 11.13 -3.37
C ARG A 182 -9.43 12.01 -2.24
N GLY A 183 -9.25 11.59 -0.99
CA GLY A 183 -9.66 12.39 0.16
C GLY A 183 -9.43 11.71 1.51
N ILE A 184 -9.54 12.49 2.59
CA ILE A 184 -9.57 11.95 3.95
C ILE A 184 -10.91 11.28 4.16
N ILE A 185 -10.91 10.01 4.57
CA ILE A 185 -12.14 9.23 4.77
C ILE A 185 -12.36 8.79 6.22
N GLY A 186 -11.39 9.02 7.10
CA GLY A 186 -11.46 8.68 8.51
C GLY A 186 -10.08 8.77 9.18
N THR A 187 -9.98 8.18 10.35
CA THR A 187 -8.74 8.02 11.10
C THR A 187 -8.47 6.56 11.41
N ILE A 188 -7.19 6.22 11.55
CA ILE A 188 -6.70 4.90 11.92
C ILE A 188 -5.65 5.05 13.01
N ARG A 189 -5.58 4.06 13.90
CA ARG A 189 -4.53 3.90 14.88
C ARG A 189 -3.87 2.55 14.69
N PHE A 190 -2.57 2.55 14.46
CA PHE A 190 -1.76 1.34 14.41
C PHE A 190 -1.22 1.02 15.80
N GLY A 191 -1.18 -0.25 16.16
CA GLY A 191 -0.47 -0.75 17.34
C GLY A 191 0.94 -1.16 16.95
N HIS A 192 1.33 -2.37 17.33
CA HIS A 192 2.66 -2.91 17.04
C HIS A 192 2.83 -3.30 15.56
N CYS A 193 4.09 -3.45 15.17
CA CYS A 193 4.53 -3.95 13.88
C CYS A 193 5.29 -5.26 14.06
N PHE A 194 5.02 -6.25 13.21
CA PHE A 194 5.70 -7.56 13.22
C PHE A 194 6.15 -7.93 11.81
N GLU A 195 7.13 -8.82 11.70
CA GLU A 195 7.61 -9.36 10.43
C GLU A 195 7.19 -10.82 10.31
N TYR A 196 6.65 -11.20 9.15
CA TYR A 196 6.31 -12.59 8.86
C TYR A 196 7.60 -13.37 8.59
N ALA A 197 7.76 -14.52 9.24
CA ALA A 197 8.92 -15.38 9.10
C ALA A 197 8.92 -16.15 7.77
N SER A 198 7.73 -16.48 7.24
CA SER A 198 7.59 -17.26 6.01
C SER A 198 6.33 -16.91 5.21
N GLU A 199 6.25 -17.45 3.98
CA GLU A 199 5.07 -17.34 3.14
C GLU A 199 3.87 -18.02 3.80
N GLU A 200 4.08 -19.17 4.44
CA GLU A 200 3.04 -19.94 5.11
C GLU A 200 2.41 -19.15 6.27
N GLU A 201 3.21 -18.46 7.09
CA GLU A 201 2.69 -17.59 8.16
C GLU A 201 1.88 -16.43 7.57
N TRP A 202 2.36 -15.84 6.48
CA TRP A 202 1.64 -14.78 5.77
C TRP A 202 0.31 -15.29 5.21
N LEU A 203 0.29 -16.48 4.60
CA LEU A 203 -0.94 -17.12 4.08
C LEU A 203 -1.94 -17.44 5.20
N GLN A 204 -1.46 -17.87 6.38
CA GLN A 204 -2.32 -18.10 7.54
C GLN A 204 -2.98 -16.82 8.05
N ASP A 205 -2.33 -15.65 7.90
CA ASP A 205 -2.88 -14.35 8.28
C ASP A 205 -3.75 -13.69 7.17
N GLN A 206 -4.06 -14.43 6.09
CA GLN A 206 -4.86 -13.94 4.96
C GLN A 206 -6.19 -13.35 5.41
N ALA A 207 -6.87 -13.96 6.38
CA ALA A 207 -8.15 -13.45 6.89
C ALA A 207 -8.05 -12.05 7.52
N ARG A 208 -6.86 -11.66 7.99
CA ARG A 208 -6.63 -10.36 8.65
C ARG A 208 -6.12 -9.30 7.70
N HIS A 209 -5.30 -9.65 6.71
CA HIS A 209 -4.80 -8.69 5.72
C HIS A 209 -5.57 -8.70 4.39
N LEU A 210 -6.39 -9.71 4.10
CA LEU A 210 -7.26 -9.84 2.93
C LEU A 210 -6.57 -9.77 1.56
N ILE A 211 -5.29 -10.14 1.47
CA ILE A 211 -4.54 -10.12 0.20
C ILE A 211 -4.50 -11.54 -0.34
N GLU A 212 -4.90 -11.70 -1.60
CA GLU A 212 -4.88 -13.01 -2.26
C GLU A 212 -3.44 -13.53 -2.48
N PRO A 213 -3.18 -14.83 -2.30
CA PRO A 213 -1.85 -15.46 -2.50
C PRO A 213 -1.23 -15.19 -3.88
N GLY A 214 -2.06 -15.02 -4.91
CA GLY A 214 -1.62 -14.74 -6.29
C GLY A 214 -1.53 -13.26 -6.66
N ASP A 215 -1.72 -12.33 -5.73
CA ASP A 215 -1.71 -10.90 -6.05
C ASP A 215 -0.30 -10.45 -6.50
N GLN A 216 -0.16 -10.10 -7.78
CA GLN A 216 1.13 -9.74 -8.37
C GLN A 216 1.77 -8.48 -7.76
N GLN A 217 0.99 -7.61 -7.12
CA GLN A 217 1.49 -6.36 -6.54
C GLN A 217 1.75 -6.51 -5.04
N LEU A 218 0.79 -7.07 -4.32
CA LEU A 218 0.71 -7.09 -2.87
C LEU A 218 1.06 -8.46 -2.27
N GLY A 219 0.93 -9.55 -3.01
CA GLY A 219 1.18 -10.92 -2.55
C GLY A 219 2.64 -11.19 -2.17
N TRP A 220 2.89 -12.32 -1.52
CA TRP A 220 4.24 -12.69 -1.07
C TRP A 220 5.25 -12.71 -2.23
N LYS A 221 6.48 -12.29 -1.94
CA LYS A 221 7.58 -12.27 -2.92
C LYS A 221 8.86 -12.71 -2.23
N ALA A 222 9.42 -13.82 -2.67
CA ALA A 222 10.68 -14.34 -2.13
C ALA A 222 11.76 -13.26 -2.10
N GLY A 223 12.52 -13.22 -1.00
CA GLY A 223 13.59 -12.24 -0.77
C GLY A 223 13.11 -10.83 -0.42
N ARG A 224 11.79 -10.58 -0.29
CA ARG A 224 11.25 -9.31 0.19
C ARG A 224 10.63 -9.47 1.57
N ARG A 225 11.08 -8.62 2.49
CA ARG A 225 10.50 -8.50 3.82
C ARG A 225 9.01 -8.19 3.73
N ARG A 226 8.22 -8.82 4.60
CA ARG A 226 6.80 -8.54 4.77
C ARG A 226 6.53 -8.28 6.23
N LEU A 227 5.98 -7.10 6.49
CA LEU A 227 5.65 -6.66 7.83
C LEU A 227 4.15 -6.39 7.92
N GLY A 228 3.54 -6.79 9.04
CA GLY A 228 2.15 -6.51 9.39
C GLY A 228 2.07 -5.36 10.38
N TRP A 229 1.31 -4.33 10.03
CA TRP A 229 0.97 -3.23 10.93
C TRP A 229 -0.41 -3.50 11.51
N THR A 230 -0.48 -3.77 12.80
CA THR A 230 -1.73 -4.16 13.46
C THR A 230 -2.62 -2.95 13.64
N VAL A 231 -3.89 -3.06 13.22
CA VAL A 231 -4.88 -2.00 13.37
C VAL A 231 -5.57 -2.18 14.71
N ILE A 232 -5.47 -1.19 15.59
CA ILE A 232 -6.05 -1.23 16.94
C ILE A 232 -7.25 -0.30 17.11
N GLY A 233 -7.50 0.58 16.13
CA GLY A 233 -8.67 1.44 16.14
C GLY A 233 -8.88 2.14 14.81
N THR A 234 -10.15 2.36 14.46
CA THR A 234 -10.55 3.16 13.31
C THR A 234 -11.74 4.03 13.66
N LYS A 235 -11.86 5.18 13.00
CA LYS A 235 -13.03 6.04 13.09
C LYS A 235 -13.33 6.62 11.73
N ALA A 236 -14.48 6.27 11.16
CA ALA A 236 -14.93 6.85 9.90
C ALA A 236 -15.16 8.35 10.05
N LEU A 237 -14.92 9.11 8.98
CA LEU A 237 -15.18 10.53 8.96
C LEU A 237 -16.69 10.79 8.91
N GLU A 238 -17.21 11.46 9.93
CA GLU A 238 -18.62 11.84 10.04
C GLU A 238 -19.10 12.63 8.81
N PRO A 239 -20.35 12.45 8.36
CA PRO A 239 -20.92 13.18 7.24
C PRO A 239 -20.80 14.70 7.38
N LYS A 240 -21.06 15.26 8.57
CA LYS A 240 -20.95 16.70 8.86
C LYS A 240 -19.54 17.24 8.62
N MET A 241 -18.52 16.42 8.91
CA MET A 241 -17.12 16.79 8.66
C MET A 241 -16.77 16.73 7.16
N LYS A 242 -17.42 15.84 6.39
CA LYS A 242 -17.29 15.82 4.92
C LYS A 242 -17.91 17.05 4.28
N GLU A 243 -19.05 17.52 4.78
CA GLU A 243 -19.68 18.76 4.35
C GLU A 243 -18.77 19.95 4.63
N TRP A 244 -18.22 20.05 5.86
CA TRP A 244 -17.26 21.09 6.22
C TRP A 244 -15.98 21.05 5.35
N MET A 245 -15.39 19.87 5.13
CA MET A 245 -14.26 19.75 4.19
C MET A 245 -14.63 20.08 2.74
N SER A 246 -15.90 19.95 2.37
CA SER A 246 -16.37 20.30 1.03
C SER A 246 -16.62 21.80 0.89
N SER A 247 -17.10 22.48 1.94
CA SER A 247 -17.24 23.93 1.96
C SER A 247 -15.89 24.64 1.93
N LEU A 248 -14.82 24.03 2.47
CA LEU A 248 -13.48 24.59 2.34
C LEU A 248 -13.00 24.62 0.88
N LYS A 249 -13.43 23.69 0.01
CA LYS A 249 -12.97 23.63 -1.39
C LYS A 249 -13.41 24.81 -2.24
N THR A 250 -14.46 25.51 -1.83
CA THR A 250 -14.94 26.73 -2.52
C THR A 250 -14.19 27.98 -2.09
N GLU A 251 -13.41 27.92 -1.00
CA GLU A 251 -12.59 29.06 -0.58
C GLU A 251 -11.28 29.12 -1.38
N PRO A 252 -10.89 30.31 -1.91
CA PRO A 252 -9.61 30.51 -2.60
C PRO A 252 -8.40 30.04 -1.79
N GLN A 253 -8.49 30.08 -0.46
CA GLN A 253 -7.45 29.74 0.50
C GLN A 253 -7.13 28.23 0.54
N TYR A 254 -8.10 27.37 0.18
CA TYR A 254 -7.92 25.92 0.18
C TYR A 254 -7.04 25.42 -0.97
N LYS A 255 -6.93 26.19 -2.06
CA LYS A 255 -5.94 25.91 -3.13
C LYS A 255 -4.51 25.99 -2.60
N CYS A 256 -4.24 26.84 -1.60
CA CYS A 256 -2.96 26.85 -0.89
C CYS A 256 -2.82 25.64 0.04
N PHE A 257 -3.88 25.25 0.76
CA PHE A 257 -3.83 24.10 1.68
C PHE A 257 -3.52 22.78 0.96
N GLN A 258 -4.05 22.55 -0.25
CA GLN A 258 -3.69 21.39 -1.07
C GLN A 258 -2.23 21.39 -1.55
N ARG A 259 -1.56 22.55 -1.55
CA ARG A 259 -0.19 22.72 -2.02
C ARG A 259 0.85 22.63 -0.90
N PHE A 260 0.44 22.80 0.37
CA PHE A 260 1.33 22.78 1.54
C PHE A 260 1.24 21.51 2.38
N MET A 261 0.22 20.68 2.19
CA MET A 261 0.12 19.38 2.87
C MET A 261 0.74 18.21 2.09
N TRP A 262 1.42 18.46 0.96
CA TRP A 262 1.97 17.43 0.08
C TRP A 262 3.29 17.83 -0.56
#